data_AF-A0ABD2ZHL0-F1
#
_entry.id   AF-A0ABD2ZHL0-F1
#
_cell.length_a   1.000
_cell.length_b   1.000
_cell.length_c   1.000
_cell.angle_alpha   90.00
_cell.angle_beta   90.00
_cell.angle_gamma   90.00
#
_symmetry.space_group_name_H-M   'P 1'
#
loop_
_entity.id
_entity.type
_entity.pdbx_description
1 polymer ?
#
loop_
_entity_poly.entity_id
_entity_poly.type
_entity_poly.pdbx_seq_one_letter_code
_entity_poly.pdbx_strand_id
1 'polypeptide(L)'
;MKFLHCNNMHPPLKTLFFNPFRRHHLPLRLLLHRHLHPQPPPPPPTIEYPLPHPIYTIWAANTSLGKTLISAGLSIAFLTSTSTVVNIPKKFVYLKSIQTGFPDDSDSCFVYRKFSKFFLQNRPEFSIFASNHVLNASGPAARAFLGECWESGGFGSRKVGNFGVGLRVWGEPILPHLAAESEGVALEDSELLEMLKRGMQNGVGEDGNKDVGAVCVIEIAGGVASPGPSG
;
A
#
# COMPACT_ATOMS: atom_id res chain seq x y z
N MET A 1 39.41 -39.85 6.87
CA MET A 1 38.87 -41.24 6.89
C MET A 1 39.07 -41.80 8.29
N LYS A 2 38.04 -41.75 9.14
CA LYS A 2 37.98 -42.41 10.45
C LYS A 2 36.53 -42.88 10.64
N PHE A 3 36.36 -44.19 10.64
CA PHE A 3 35.14 -44.92 11.00
C PHE A 3 35.11 -45.09 12.53
N LEU A 4 33.97 -44.79 13.17
CA LEU A 4 33.55 -45.23 14.51
C LEU A 4 32.02 -45.32 14.45
N HIS A 5 31.49 -46.50 14.16
CA HIS A 5 30.89 -47.47 15.08
C HIS A 5 29.46 -47.12 15.55
N CYS A 6 28.52 -47.96 15.09
CA CYS A 6 27.13 -48.06 15.51
C CYS A 6 26.99 -48.30 17.01
N ASN A 7 25.89 -47.78 17.59
CA ASN A 7 25.19 -48.46 18.66
C ASN A 7 23.69 -48.43 18.39
N ASN A 8 23.16 -49.62 18.09
CA ASN A 8 21.75 -49.96 18.09
C ASN A 8 21.22 -49.99 19.52
N MET A 9 20.07 -49.36 19.77
CA MET A 9 19.20 -49.76 20.87
C MET A 9 17.74 -49.79 20.39
N HIS A 10 17.26 -51.00 20.13
CA HIS A 10 15.84 -51.33 20.05
C HIS A 10 15.26 -51.48 21.46
N PRO A 11 14.09 -50.91 21.76
CA PRO A 11 13.22 -51.41 22.82
C PRO A 11 12.28 -52.53 22.29
N PRO A 12 11.84 -53.46 23.16
CA PRO A 12 11.32 -54.76 22.74
C PRO A 12 9.85 -54.74 22.29
N LEU A 13 9.58 -55.61 21.31
CA LEU A 13 8.25 -56.06 20.90
C LEU A 13 7.50 -56.69 22.09
N LYS A 14 6.30 -56.18 22.38
CA LYS A 14 5.29 -56.93 23.16
C LYS A 14 4.08 -57.18 22.28
N THR A 15 3.81 -58.45 22.12
CA THR A 15 2.79 -59.09 21.31
C THR A 15 1.37 -58.78 21.80
N LEU A 16 0.49 -58.72 20.81
CA LEU A 16 -0.96 -58.54 20.90
C LEU A 16 -1.64 -59.63 21.74
N PHE A 17 -2.52 -59.20 22.66
CA PHE A 17 -3.62 -60.03 23.15
C PHE A 17 -4.94 -59.32 22.83
N PHE A 18 -5.70 -59.95 21.93
CA PHE A 18 -7.11 -59.66 21.69
C PHE A 18 -7.95 -60.11 22.90
N ASN A 19 -8.89 -59.27 23.34
CA ASN A 19 -10.12 -59.72 23.99
C ASN A 19 -11.26 -58.71 23.74
N PRO A 20 -12.52 -59.17 23.67
CA PRO A 20 -13.56 -58.59 22.82
C PRO A 20 -14.51 -57.67 23.58
N PHE A 21 -15.19 -56.80 22.82
CA PHE A 21 -16.46 -56.15 23.14
C PHE A 21 -16.68 -55.62 24.57
N ARG A 22 -16.44 -54.31 24.75
CA ARG A 22 -17.29 -53.47 25.60
C ARG A 22 -17.60 -52.14 24.91
N ARG A 23 -18.83 -52.00 24.45
CA ARG A 23 -19.44 -50.70 24.10
C ARG A 23 -19.54 -49.89 25.38
N HIS A 24 -18.65 -48.91 25.55
CA HIS A 24 -18.84 -47.86 26.53
C HIS A 24 -19.37 -46.63 25.80
N HIS A 25 -20.62 -46.30 26.13
CA HIS A 25 -21.37 -45.16 25.68
C HIS A 25 -20.57 -43.87 25.92
N LEU A 26 -20.22 -43.17 24.84
CA LEU A 26 -19.82 -41.78 24.90
C LEU A 26 -20.97 -40.99 25.52
N PRO A 27 -20.74 -40.17 26.57
CA PRO A 27 -21.78 -39.27 27.01
C PRO A 27 -22.01 -38.27 25.88
N LEU A 28 -23.22 -38.27 25.33
CA LEU A 28 -23.77 -37.19 24.53
C LEU A 28 -23.61 -35.90 25.35
N ARG A 29 -22.53 -35.15 25.09
CA ARG A 29 -22.49 -33.74 25.41
C ARG A 29 -23.60 -33.11 24.59
N LEU A 30 -24.73 -32.86 25.25
CA LEU A 30 -25.78 -31.98 24.77
C LEU A 30 -25.12 -30.68 24.31
N LEU A 31 -24.97 -30.55 22.99
CA LEU A 31 -24.72 -29.31 22.30
C LEU A 31 -25.96 -28.44 22.53
N LEU A 32 -25.99 -27.75 23.66
CA LEU A 32 -26.75 -26.51 23.79
C LEU A 32 -26.08 -25.50 22.87
N HIS A 33 -26.35 -25.62 21.57
CA HIS A 33 -26.19 -24.55 20.61
C HIS A 33 -27.20 -23.48 21.02
N ARG A 34 -26.76 -22.61 21.94
CA ARG A 34 -27.43 -21.34 22.19
C ARG A 34 -27.46 -20.65 20.84
N HIS A 35 -28.66 -20.58 20.24
CA HIS A 35 -28.94 -19.77 19.07
C HIS A 35 -28.67 -18.31 19.44
N LEU A 36 -27.39 -17.92 19.43
CA LEU A 36 -27.00 -16.55 19.24
C LEU A 36 -27.35 -16.28 17.79
N HIS A 37 -28.45 -15.58 17.59
CA HIS A 37 -28.80 -14.99 16.31
C HIS A 37 -27.53 -14.30 15.80
N PRO A 38 -26.96 -14.70 14.64
CA PRO A 38 -25.87 -13.95 14.05
C PRO A 38 -26.39 -12.53 13.87
N GLN A 39 -25.80 -11.58 14.58
CA GLN A 39 -25.99 -10.17 14.26
C GLN A 39 -25.56 -10.03 12.80
N PRO A 40 -26.39 -9.42 11.92
CA PRO A 40 -25.93 -9.11 10.59
C PRO A 40 -24.64 -8.29 10.71
N PRO A 41 -23.64 -8.54 9.84
CA PRO A 41 -22.41 -7.75 9.87
C PRO A 41 -22.78 -6.27 9.81
N PRO A 42 -22.08 -5.41 10.56
CA PRO A 42 -22.32 -3.97 10.50
C PRO A 42 -22.25 -3.52 9.03
N PRO A 43 -23.10 -2.57 8.62
CA PRO A 43 -23.05 -2.05 7.27
C PRO A 43 -21.63 -1.56 6.97
N PRO A 44 -21.11 -1.78 5.76
CA PRO A 44 -19.79 -1.29 5.39
C PRO A 44 -19.74 0.22 5.65
N PRO A 45 -18.61 0.76 6.13
CA PRO A 45 -18.49 2.19 6.38
C PRO A 45 -18.88 2.95 5.12
N THR A 46 -19.83 3.89 5.25
CA THR A 46 -20.20 4.79 4.17
C THR A 46 -19.07 5.78 3.97
N ILE A 47 -18.17 5.46 3.05
CA ILE A 47 -17.09 6.36 2.67
C ILE A 47 -17.63 7.30 1.61
N GLU A 48 -17.94 8.53 2.02
CA GLU A 48 -18.17 9.62 1.08
C GLU A 48 -16.83 10.04 0.46
N TYR A 49 -16.75 9.94 -0.86
CA TYR A 49 -15.62 10.43 -1.64
C TYR A 49 -16.00 11.76 -2.28
N PRO A 50 -15.18 12.82 -2.10
CA PRO A 50 -15.37 14.01 -2.91
C PRO A 50 -15.11 13.64 -4.37
N LEU A 51 -16.09 13.87 -5.25
CA LEU A 51 -15.98 13.68 -6.71
C LEU A 51 -15.74 14.97 -7.54
N PRO A 52 -15.08 16.05 -7.05
CA PRO A 52 -14.89 17.27 -7.85
C PRO A 52 -13.86 17.10 -8.97
N HIS A 53 -13.06 16.04 -8.97
CA HIS A 53 -12.05 15.74 -9.98
C HIS A 53 -11.95 14.23 -10.23
N PRO A 54 -11.41 13.82 -11.39
CA PRO A 54 -11.18 12.40 -11.68
C PRO A 54 -10.20 11.75 -10.68
N ILE A 55 -10.52 10.51 -10.32
CA ILE A 55 -9.72 9.63 -9.46
C ILE A 55 -9.57 8.30 -10.20
N TYR A 56 -8.32 7.91 -10.49
CA TYR A 56 -8.01 6.68 -11.21
C TYR A 56 -7.18 5.75 -10.36
N THR A 57 -7.46 4.44 -10.43
CA THR A 57 -6.61 3.41 -9.85
C THR A 57 -5.73 2.80 -10.95
N ILE A 58 -4.42 2.74 -10.72
CA ILE A 58 -3.44 2.13 -11.63
C ILE A 58 -3.24 0.67 -11.23
N TRP A 59 -3.73 -0.20 -12.09
CA TRP A 59 -3.60 -1.65 -11.98
C TRP A 59 -2.52 -2.16 -12.94
N ALA A 60 -2.01 -3.36 -12.67
CA ALA A 60 -1.25 -4.12 -13.65
C ALA A 60 -1.55 -5.61 -13.53
N ALA A 61 -1.41 -6.33 -14.64
CA ALA A 61 -1.57 -7.77 -14.67
C ALA A 61 -0.57 -8.50 -13.73
N ASN A 62 0.62 -7.92 -13.53
CA ASN A 62 1.64 -8.46 -12.64
C ASN A 62 2.58 -7.34 -12.11
N THR A 63 3.54 -7.73 -11.27
CA THR A 63 4.71 -6.92 -10.90
C THR A 63 5.59 -6.62 -12.11
N SER A 64 6.46 -5.62 -12.00
CA SER A 64 7.48 -5.27 -13.01
C SER A 64 6.97 -4.95 -14.43
N LEU A 65 5.69 -4.60 -14.58
CA LEU A 65 5.11 -4.14 -15.86
C LEU A 65 5.17 -2.61 -16.03
N GLY A 66 5.87 -1.89 -15.14
CA GLY A 66 6.07 -0.44 -15.27
C GLY A 66 4.91 0.43 -14.79
N LYS A 67 4.09 -0.02 -13.81
CA LYS A 67 3.03 0.80 -13.19
C LYS A 67 3.53 2.19 -12.79
N THR A 68 4.63 2.24 -12.05
CA THR A 68 5.25 3.48 -11.57
C THR A 68 5.71 4.38 -12.71
N LEU A 69 6.18 3.79 -13.81
CA LEU A 69 6.56 4.54 -15.01
C LEU A 69 5.34 5.20 -15.66
N ILE A 70 4.20 4.51 -15.71
CA ILE A 70 2.93 5.07 -16.19
C ILE A 70 2.48 6.20 -15.27
N SER A 71 2.51 6.00 -13.94
CA SER A 71 2.19 7.05 -12.96
C SER A 71 3.04 8.31 -13.14
N ALA A 72 4.35 8.16 -13.38
CA ALA A 72 5.26 9.26 -13.68
C ALA A 72 5.01 9.93 -15.04
N GLY A 73 4.71 9.14 -16.07
CA GLY A 73 4.34 9.68 -17.39
C GLY A 73 3.06 10.51 -17.32
N LEU A 74 2.05 10.02 -16.59
CA LEU A 74 0.79 10.72 -16.37
C LEU A 74 0.99 12.03 -15.59
N SER A 75 1.82 12.02 -14.53
CA SER A 75 2.08 13.24 -13.75
C SER A 75 2.76 14.31 -14.60
N ILE A 76 3.76 13.92 -15.40
CA ILE A 76 4.45 14.80 -16.33
C ILE A 76 3.46 15.35 -17.35
N ALA A 77 2.78 14.48 -18.10
CA ALA A 77 1.87 14.88 -19.18
C ALA A 77 0.76 15.82 -18.69
N PHE A 78 0.15 15.52 -17.54
CA PHE A 78 -0.91 16.35 -16.98
C PHE A 78 -0.37 17.73 -16.56
N LEU A 79 0.70 17.76 -15.76
CA LEU A 79 1.23 18.99 -15.19
C LEU A 79 1.92 19.90 -16.23
N THR A 80 2.44 19.33 -17.32
CA THR A 80 3.10 20.10 -18.39
C THR A 80 2.17 20.46 -19.54
N SER A 81 0.96 19.90 -19.58
CA SER A 81 0.00 20.25 -20.63
C SER A 81 -0.35 21.74 -20.56
N THR A 82 -0.29 22.44 -21.68
CA THR A 82 -0.73 23.84 -21.78
C THR A 82 -2.23 23.88 -22.06
N SER A 83 -3.02 24.54 -21.22
CA SER A 83 -4.43 24.79 -21.54
C SER A 83 -4.52 26.12 -22.30
N THR A 84 -5.05 26.09 -23.52
CA THR A 84 -5.06 27.25 -24.44
C THR A 84 -6.09 28.32 -24.09
N VAL A 85 -7.02 28.04 -23.16
CA VAL A 85 -8.22 28.87 -22.95
C VAL A 85 -8.19 29.62 -21.62
N VAL A 86 -7.56 29.08 -20.57
CA VAL A 86 -7.45 29.73 -19.25
C VAL A 86 -6.22 29.17 -18.50
N ASN A 87 -5.41 30.02 -17.85
CA ASN A 87 -4.32 29.63 -16.94
C ASN A 87 -4.87 29.07 -15.61
N ILE A 88 -5.60 27.98 -15.69
CA ILE A 88 -6.14 27.25 -14.53
C ILE A 88 -4.97 26.53 -13.86
N PRO A 89 -4.74 26.74 -12.54
CA PRO A 89 -3.76 25.96 -11.80
C PRO A 89 -4.03 24.45 -11.94
N LYS A 90 -2.96 23.65 -12.05
CA LYS A 90 -3.06 22.20 -12.18
C LYS A 90 -2.51 21.51 -10.96
N LYS A 91 -3.14 20.39 -10.57
CA LYS A 91 -2.75 19.58 -9.42
C LYS A 91 -2.79 18.10 -9.76
N PHE A 92 -1.72 17.38 -9.44
CA PHE A 92 -1.64 15.95 -9.67
C PHE A 92 -1.33 15.25 -8.35
N VAL A 93 -2.32 14.54 -7.83
CA VAL A 93 -2.21 13.80 -6.57
C VAL A 93 -1.81 12.37 -6.90
N TYR A 94 -0.62 11.97 -6.45
CA TYR A 94 -0.14 10.59 -6.56
C TYR A 94 -0.20 9.92 -5.19
N LEU A 95 -0.93 8.81 -5.10
CA LEU A 95 -1.06 7.99 -3.90
C LEU A 95 -0.53 6.59 -4.17
N LYS A 96 0.51 6.18 -3.44
CA LYS A 96 0.93 4.77 -3.38
C LYS A 96 0.30 4.15 -2.13
N SER A 97 -0.67 3.24 -2.31
CA SER A 97 -1.45 2.70 -1.19
C SER A 97 -0.59 1.86 -0.23
N ILE A 98 0.24 0.99 -0.79
CA ILE A 98 1.08 0.03 -0.08
C ILE A 98 2.44 -0.02 -0.78
N GLN A 99 3.53 0.01 -0.02
CA GLN A 99 4.91 -0.18 -0.50
C GLN A 99 5.65 -1.18 0.39
N THR A 100 6.40 -2.08 -0.22
CA THR A 100 7.33 -2.99 0.47
C THR A 100 8.76 -2.71 -0.02
N GLY A 101 9.79 -3.13 0.70
CA GLY A 101 11.18 -2.85 0.33
C GLY A 101 11.69 -1.43 0.63
N PHE A 102 10.98 -0.66 1.45
CA PHE A 102 11.31 0.73 1.74
C PHE A 102 12.50 0.87 2.72
N PRO A 103 13.41 1.85 2.57
CA PRO A 103 13.39 2.98 1.63
C PRO A 103 14.05 2.71 0.27
N ASP A 104 14.73 1.58 0.11
CA ASP A 104 15.47 1.27 -1.13
C ASP A 104 14.54 1.19 -2.35
N ASP A 105 13.33 0.67 -2.14
CA ASP A 105 12.23 0.73 -3.10
C ASP A 105 11.16 1.74 -2.63
N SER A 106 10.97 2.79 -3.43
CA SER A 106 9.98 3.83 -3.17
C SER A 106 9.42 4.37 -4.47
N ASP A 107 8.22 3.91 -4.82
CA ASP A 107 7.50 4.37 -6.00
C ASP A 107 7.21 5.89 -5.95
N SER A 108 6.85 6.42 -4.77
CA SER A 108 6.60 7.85 -4.60
C SER A 108 7.84 8.70 -4.80
N CYS A 109 9.00 8.25 -4.29
CA CYS A 109 10.28 8.87 -4.54
C CYS A 109 10.65 8.81 -6.03
N PHE A 110 10.44 7.66 -6.68
CA PHE A 110 10.71 7.50 -8.10
C PHE A 110 9.89 8.50 -8.94
N VAL A 111 8.58 8.58 -8.72
CA VAL A 111 7.71 9.49 -9.47
C VAL A 111 8.12 10.95 -9.21
N TYR A 112 8.39 11.33 -7.95
CA TYR A 112 8.91 12.65 -7.59
C TYR A 112 10.18 13.00 -8.36
N ARG A 113 11.21 12.13 -8.29
CA ARG A 113 12.51 12.36 -8.91
C ARG A 113 12.41 12.42 -10.43
N LYS A 114 11.61 11.56 -11.06
CA LYS A 114 11.39 11.58 -12.52
C LYS A 114 10.70 12.85 -12.97
N PHE A 115 9.64 13.25 -12.28
CA PHE A 115 8.96 14.51 -12.54
C PHE A 115 9.91 15.71 -12.36
N SER A 116 10.60 15.81 -11.22
CA SER A 116 11.54 16.89 -10.92
C SER A 116 12.66 16.99 -11.95
N LYS A 117 13.26 15.84 -12.32
CA LYS A 117 14.28 15.77 -13.37
C LYS A 117 13.75 16.26 -14.71
N PHE A 118 12.57 15.80 -15.12
CA PHE A 118 11.94 16.23 -16.37
C PHE A 118 11.69 17.74 -16.36
N PHE A 119 11.12 18.26 -15.29
CA PHE A 119 10.80 19.68 -15.14
C PHE A 119 12.05 20.57 -15.23
N LEU A 120 13.12 20.20 -14.50
CA LEU A 120 14.40 20.90 -14.51
C LEU A 120 15.07 20.90 -15.89
N GLN A 121 14.96 19.81 -16.63
CA GLN A 121 15.56 19.67 -17.96
C GLN A 121 14.81 20.47 -19.03
N ASN A 122 13.47 20.52 -18.95
CA ASN A 122 12.64 21.17 -19.96
C ASN A 122 12.39 22.66 -19.68
N ARG A 123 12.74 23.16 -18.49
CA ARG A 123 12.66 24.58 -18.09
C ARG A 123 11.38 25.29 -18.56
N PRO A 124 10.21 24.81 -18.17
CA PRO A 124 8.96 25.48 -18.54
C PRO A 124 8.89 26.89 -17.96
N GLU A 125 8.11 27.77 -18.60
CA GLU A 125 7.94 29.18 -18.21
C GLU A 125 7.13 29.39 -16.92
N PHE A 126 6.69 28.30 -16.29
CA PHE A 126 5.91 28.31 -15.06
C PHE A 126 6.62 27.49 -13.99
N SER A 127 6.11 27.54 -12.75
CA SER A 127 6.72 26.87 -11.60
C SER A 127 5.82 25.77 -11.10
N ILE A 128 6.41 24.68 -10.63
CA ILE A 128 5.67 23.63 -9.95
C ILE A 128 6.23 23.46 -8.53
N PHE A 129 5.32 23.27 -7.58
CA PHE A 129 5.68 22.75 -6.27
C PHE A 129 5.48 21.24 -6.26
N ALA A 130 6.52 20.51 -5.86
CA ALA A 130 6.47 19.07 -5.73
C ALA A 130 6.90 18.69 -4.32
N SER A 131 6.23 17.68 -3.76
CA SER A 131 6.49 17.16 -2.42
C SER A 131 6.42 15.64 -2.43
N ASN A 132 7.11 14.97 -1.53
CA ASN A 132 7.02 13.53 -1.33
C ASN A 132 6.90 13.25 0.17
N HIS A 133 5.84 12.55 0.56
CA HIS A 133 5.54 12.24 1.95
C HIS A 133 5.24 10.76 2.12
N VAL A 134 5.62 10.21 3.28
CA VAL A 134 5.21 8.87 3.74
C VAL A 134 4.39 9.05 5.01
N LEU A 135 3.15 8.54 5.04
CA LEU A 135 2.24 8.76 6.17
C LEU A 135 2.45 7.76 7.31
N ASN A 136 2.74 6.50 6.98
CA ASN A 136 2.88 5.45 7.97
C ASN A 136 3.96 4.46 7.54
N ALA A 137 4.90 4.15 8.43
CA ALA A 137 6.02 3.27 8.18
C ALA A 137 6.15 2.25 9.33
N SER A 138 6.46 1.00 8.99
CA SER A 138 6.79 -0.02 9.97
C SER A 138 8.05 0.35 10.77
N GLY A 139 8.29 -0.32 11.90
CA GLY A 139 9.49 -0.09 12.72
C GLY A 139 10.80 -0.23 11.93
N PRO A 140 11.02 -1.34 11.19
CA PRO A 140 12.19 -1.50 10.32
C PRO A 140 12.30 -0.41 9.25
N ALA A 141 11.22 -0.11 8.53
CA ALA A 141 11.19 0.93 7.50
C ALA A 141 11.53 2.32 8.08
N ALA A 142 10.93 2.69 9.21
CA ALA A 142 11.17 3.98 9.87
C ALA A 142 12.60 4.12 10.41
N ARG A 143 13.22 3.03 10.88
CA ARG A 143 14.63 3.05 11.33
C ARG A 143 15.61 3.16 10.18
N ALA A 144 15.32 2.50 9.05
CA ALA A 144 16.10 2.66 7.83
C ALA A 144 15.96 4.07 7.23
N PHE A 145 14.85 4.76 7.53
CA PHE A 145 14.52 6.11 7.05
C PHE A 145 15.24 7.28 7.75
N LEU A 146 16.36 7.06 8.44
CA LEU A 146 17.12 8.13 9.12
C LEU A 146 17.81 9.15 8.18
N GLY A 147 17.55 9.10 6.87
CA GLY A 147 17.93 10.14 5.92
C GLY A 147 17.18 10.03 4.59
N GLU A 148 16.79 11.19 4.05
CA GLU A 148 16.66 11.49 2.61
C GLU A 148 15.30 11.54 1.89
N CYS A 149 14.16 11.03 2.39
CA CYS A 149 12.94 11.04 1.53
C CYS A 149 11.80 12.00 1.91
N TRP A 150 11.99 12.91 2.88
CA TRP A 150 11.16 14.11 2.99
C TRP A 150 11.65 15.18 2.00
N GLU A 151 11.41 14.95 0.71
CA GLU A 151 11.83 15.88 -0.33
C GLU A 151 10.67 16.85 -0.62
N SER A 152 10.85 18.12 -0.24
CA SER A 152 9.94 19.21 -0.61
C SER A 152 10.74 20.27 -1.35
N GLY A 153 10.34 20.57 -2.58
CA GLY A 153 11.08 21.45 -3.48
C GLY A 153 10.13 22.33 -4.28
N GLY A 154 10.33 23.64 -4.20
CA GLY A 154 9.72 24.59 -5.12
C GLY A 154 10.64 24.82 -6.31
N PHE A 155 10.16 24.60 -7.54
CA PHE A 155 10.91 24.87 -8.75
C PHE A 155 10.29 26.06 -9.50
N GLY A 156 10.92 27.24 -9.42
CA GLY A 156 10.51 28.49 -10.09
C GLY A 156 9.80 29.51 -9.20
N SER A 157 9.42 30.66 -9.77
CA SER A 157 9.02 31.88 -9.03
C SER A 157 7.53 32.01 -8.64
N ARG A 158 6.65 31.08 -9.07
CA ARG A 158 5.18 31.13 -8.93
C ARG A 158 4.56 29.72 -8.76
N LYS A 159 4.23 29.33 -7.53
CA LYS A 159 3.81 27.99 -7.09
C LYS A 159 2.51 27.49 -7.78
N VAL A 160 2.57 26.43 -8.59
CA VAL A 160 1.39 25.71 -9.12
C VAL A 160 1.57 24.20 -8.91
N GLY A 161 0.69 23.55 -8.15
CA GLY A 161 0.66 22.08 -7.96
C GLY A 161 1.24 21.60 -6.64
N ASN A 162 0.66 20.55 -6.05
CA ASN A 162 1.27 19.72 -4.99
C ASN A 162 1.38 18.29 -5.52
N PHE A 163 2.40 17.54 -5.06
CA PHE A 163 2.69 16.17 -5.47
C PHE A 163 2.82 15.24 -4.23
N GLY A 164 2.48 13.95 -4.38
CA GLY A 164 2.98 12.79 -3.61
C GLY A 164 2.62 12.56 -2.13
N VAL A 165 1.84 11.49 -1.86
CA VAL A 165 1.71 10.84 -0.54
C VAL A 165 1.76 9.30 -0.67
N GLY A 166 2.79 8.65 -0.12
CA GLY A 166 2.81 7.22 0.18
C GLY A 166 2.07 6.93 1.49
N LEU A 167 1.19 5.94 1.48
CA LEU A 167 0.26 5.72 2.59
C LEU A 167 0.88 4.81 3.66
N ARG A 168 1.16 3.55 3.34
CA ARG A 168 1.80 2.61 4.28
C ARG A 168 3.00 1.92 3.65
N VAL A 169 4.13 1.91 4.36
CA VAL A 169 5.37 1.29 3.90
C VAL A 169 5.94 0.24 4.87
N TRP A 170 6.54 -0.80 4.31
CA TRP A 170 7.28 -1.86 4.99
C TRP A 170 8.71 -1.96 4.43
N GLY A 171 9.63 -2.44 5.26
CA GLY A 171 11.06 -2.51 4.92
C GLY A 171 11.43 -3.76 4.12
N GLU A 172 10.80 -4.89 4.38
CA GLU A 172 11.12 -6.14 3.68
C GLU A 172 10.59 -6.11 2.24
N PRO A 173 11.41 -6.43 1.21
CA PRO A 173 11.02 -6.42 -0.19
C PRO A 173 10.28 -7.70 -0.60
N ILE A 174 9.19 -7.99 0.11
CA ILE A 174 8.34 -9.18 -0.10
C ILE A 174 6.88 -8.78 -0.36
N LEU A 175 5.99 -9.76 -0.51
CA LEU A 175 4.56 -9.50 -0.70
C LEU A 175 3.97 -8.79 0.54
N PRO A 176 2.98 -7.89 0.37
CA PRO A 176 2.46 -7.07 1.48
C PRO A 176 2.01 -7.83 2.72
N HIS A 177 1.30 -8.96 2.57
CA HIS A 177 0.88 -9.78 3.72
C HIS A 177 2.06 -10.38 4.50
N LEU A 178 3.07 -10.88 3.79
CA LEU A 178 4.27 -11.43 4.42
C LEU A 178 5.08 -10.34 5.11
N ALA A 179 5.14 -9.14 4.54
CA ALA A 179 5.81 -7.98 5.15
C ALA A 179 5.07 -7.53 6.42
N ALA A 180 3.74 -7.54 6.40
CA ALA A 180 2.92 -7.22 7.56
C ALA A 180 3.11 -8.23 8.70
N GLU A 181 3.16 -9.52 8.38
CA GLU A 181 3.40 -10.60 9.35
C GLU A 181 4.83 -10.55 9.92
N SER A 182 5.85 -10.50 9.06
CA SER A 182 7.27 -10.51 9.46
C SER A 182 7.66 -9.30 10.31
N GLU A 183 7.16 -8.11 9.97
CA GLU A 183 7.48 -6.88 10.70
C GLU A 183 6.53 -6.63 11.88
N GLY A 184 5.54 -7.52 12.09
CA GLY A 184 4.58 -7.45 13.19
C GLY A 184 3.67 -6.23 13.14
N VAL A 185 3.41 -5.70 11.94
CA VAL A 185 2.55 -4.52 11.76
C VAL A 185 1.46 -4.82 10.73
N ALA A 186 0.32 -5.28 11.24
CA ALA A 186 -0.90 -5.43 10.46
C ALA A 186 -1.41 -4.06 9.94
N LEU A 187 -2.22 -4.12 8.89
CA LEU A 187 -2.99 -2.98 8.39
C LEU A 187 -4.35 -3.52 7.96
N GLU A 188 -5.40 -3.07 8.65
CA GLU A 188 -6.78 -3.44 8.32
C GLU A 188 -7.25 -2.68 7.07
N ASP A 189 -8.14 -3.29 6.29
CA ASP A 189 -8.66 -2.68 5.07
C ASP A 189 -9.37 -1.33 5.35
N SER A 190 -10.08 -1.24 6.47
CA SER A 190 -10.76 -0.01 6.91
C SER A 190 -9.76 1.11 7.23
N GLU A 191 -8.62 0.78 7.83
CA GLU A 191 -7.54 1.73 8.12
C GLU A 191 -6.93 2.24 6.80
N LEU A 192 -6.65 1.35 5.85
CA LEU A 192 -6.15 1.72 4.53
C LEU A 192 -7.10 2.66 3.79
N LEU A 193 -8.41 2.35 3.80
CA LEU A 193 -9.43 3.16 3.17
C LEU A 193 -9.54 4.56 3.81
N GLU A 194 -9.44 4.65 5.13
CA GLU A 194 -9.44 5.93 5.84
C GLU A 194 -8.17 6.76 5.50
N MET A 195 -7.02 6.09 5.43
CA MET A 195 -5.78 6.72 4.99
C MET A 195 -5.88 7.24 3.55
N LEU A 196 -6.44 6.46 2.62
CA LEU A 196 -6.68 6.87 1.24
C LEU A 196 -7.60 8.10 1.19
N LYS A 197 -8.69 8.11 1.98
CA LYS A 197 -9.60 9.24 2.09
C LYS A 197 -8.87 10.51 2.53
N ARG A 198 -8.07 10.42 3.59
CA ARG A 198 -7.24 11.54 4.07
C ARG A 198 -6.24 12.01 3.00
N GLY A 199 -5.59 11.07 2.31
CA GLY A 199 -4.65 11.38 1.22
C GLY A 199 -5.29 12.15 0.07
N MET A 200 -6.50 11.75 -0.34
CA MET A 200 -7.26 12.45 -1.37
C MET A 200 -7.69 13.86 -0.93
N GLN A 201 -8.16 14.01 0.32
CA GLN A 201 -8.59 15.31 0.85
C GLN A 201 -7.42 16.30 0.99
N ASN A 202 -6.31 15.87 1.58
CA ASN A 202 -5.08 16.68 1.69
C ASN A 202 -4.54 17.07 0.31
N GLY A 203 -4.69 16.16 -0.65
CA GLY A 203 -4.29 16.33 -2.03
C GLY A 203 -5.12 17.37 -2.79
N VAL A 204 -6.24 17.86 -2.29
CA VAL A 204 -7.16 18.75 -3.04
C VAL A 204 -7.22 20.15 -2.43
N GLY A 205 -7.00 20.28 -1.12
CA GLY A 205 -7.08 21.55 -0.40
C GLY A 205 -8.51 21.81 0.08
N GLU A 206 -8.65 22.38 1.28
CA GLU A 206 -9.96 22.68 1.89
C GLU A 206 -10.70 23.82 1.17
N ASP A 207 -9.97 24.66 0.44
CA ASP A 207 -10.56 25.69 -0.40
C ASP A 207 -11.20 25.03 -1.60
N GLY A 208 -12.54 24.98 -1.61
CA GLY A 208 -13.40 24.58 -2.73
C GLY A 208 -13.28 25.50 -3.95
N ASN A 209 -12.06 25.90 -4.30
CA ASN A 209 -11.75 26.65 -5.50
C ASN A 209 -11.94 25.73 -6.70
N LYS A 210 -13.15 25.81 -7.27
CA LYS A 210 -13.62 25.00 -8.41
C LYS A 210 -12.80 25.23 -9.69
N ASP A 211 -11.88 26.20 -9.68
CA ASP A 211 -11.04 26.60 -10.81
C ASP A 211 -9.62 25.97 -10.76
N VAL A 212 -9.45 24.79 -10.17
CA VAL A 212 -8.18 24.03 -10.24
C VAL A 212 -8.40 22.73 -11.00
N GLY A 213 -7.65 22.52 -12.08
CA GLY A 213 -7.64 21.25 -12.80
C GLY A 213 -6.89 20.21 -11.97
N ALA A 214 -7.60 19.32 -11.29
CA ALA A 214 -7.00 18.27 -10.47
C ALA A 214 -7.19 16.88 -11.09
N VAL A 215 -6.23 15.99 -10.86
CA VAL A 215 -6.33 14.55 -11.11
C VAL A 215 -5.71 13.82 -9.91
N CYS A 216 -6.36 12.75 -9.45
CA CYS A 216 -5.81 11.84 -8.45
C CYS A 216 -5.54 10.47 -9.07
N VAL A 217 -4.38 9.90 -8.78
CA VAL A 217 -3.95 8.58 -9.22
C VAL A 217 -3.55 7.76 -8.00
N ILE A 218 -4.21 6.61 -7.83
CA ILE A 218 -3.96 5.63 -6.78
C ILE A 218 -3.24 4.44 -7.41
N GLU A 219 -1.97 4.25 -7.08
CA GLU A 219 -1.21 3.10 -7.56
C GLU A 219 -1.26 1.96 -6.53
N ILE A 220 -1.68 0.78 -6.99
CA ILE A 220 -1.73 -0.43 -6.17
C ILE A 220 -0.39 -1.18 -6.14
N ALA A 221 -0.16 -1.95 -5.09
CA ALA A 221 0.96 -2.87 -4.98
C ALA A 221 0.67 -4.17 -5.75
N GLY A 222 1.71 -4.81 -6.31
CA GLY A 222 1.56 -6.13 -6.93
C GLY A 222 0.78 -6.14 -8.25
N GLY A 223 0.20 -7.30 -8.57
CA GLY A 223 -0.76 -7.49 -9.66
C GLY A 223 -2.21 -7.34 -9.18
N VAL A 224 -3.17 -7.49 -10.11
CA VAL A 224 -4.61 -7.25 -9.84
C VAL A 224 -5.17 -8.06 -8.66
N ALA A 225 -4.70 -9.30 -8.48
CA ALA A 225 -5.17 -10.21 -7.44
C ALA A 225 -4.09 -10.53 -6.40
N SER A 226 -3.08 -9.67 -6.25
CA SER A 226 -2.08 -9.85 -5.19
C SER A 226 -2.71 -9.59 -3.82
N PRO A 227 -2.42 -10.44 -2.81
CA PRO A 227 -2.90 -10.21 -1.45
C PRO A 227 -2.35 -8.90 -0.88
N GLY A 228 -3.24 -8.12 -0.27
CA GLY A 228 -2.88 -6.96 0.53
C GLY A 228 -2.33 -7.37 1.90
N PRO A 229 -1.99 -6.42 2.78
CA PRO A 229 -1.43 -6.69 4.11
C PRO A 229 -2.30 -7.57 5.02
N SER A 230 -3.63 -7.55 4.82
CA SER A 230 -4.64 -8.25 5.62
C SER A 230 -4.99 -9.66 5.12
N GLY A 231 -4.50 -10.07 3.95
CA GLY A 231 -4.98 -11.26 3.21
C GLY A 231 -3.93 -12.30 2.88
#